data_AF-A0A355UR25-F1
#
_entry.id   AF-A0A355UR25-F1
#
_cell.length_a   1.000
_cell.length_b   1.000
_cell.length_c   1.000
_cell.angle_alpha   90.00
_cell.angle_beta   90.00
_cell.angle_gamma   90.00
#
_symmetry.space_group_name_H-M   'P 1'
#
loop_
_entity.id
_entity.type
_entity.pdbx_description
1 polymer ?
#
loop_
_entity_poly.entity_id
_entity_poly.type
_entity_poly.pdbx_seq_one_letter_code
_entity_poly.pdbx_strand_id
1 'polypeptide(L)'
;MLKQNRSQKGNMTVREAGHLGGEKVRTERGPEFYSEIGHKGGVATKEKYGPEFYSQIGHKGGEKGGEATKEKYGPDFYSEIGHKGGQRVKELIMRGKRSKD
;
A
#
# COMPACT_ATOMS: atom_id res chain seq x y z
N MET A 1 -32.94 33.14 30.76
CA MET A 1 -31.88 32.28 31.33
C MET A 1 -31.54 31.18 30.34
N LEU A 2 -30.42 31.28 29.63
CA LEU A 2 -29.89 30.17 28.81
C LEU A 2 -28.46 29.91 29.28
N LYS A 3 -28.34 29.10 30.34
CA LYS A 3 -27.05 28.51 30.73
C LYS A 3 -26.76 27.39 29.73
N GLN A 4 -26.19 27.73 28.58
CA GLN A 4 -25.62 26.70 27.70
C GLN A 4 -24.36 26.12 28.36
N ASN A 5 -24.56 24.94 28.93
CA ASN A 5 -23.67 23.81 29.12
C ASN A 5 -22.18 24.02 28.74
N ARG A 6 -21.45 24.78 29.56
CA ARG A 6 -19.97 24.89 29.49
C ARG A 6 -19.28 23.84 30.38
N SER A 7 -19.77 22.59 30.38
CA SER A 7 -19.29 21.57 31.32
C SER A 7 -18.96 20.23 30.64
N GLN A 8 -18.06 20.24 29.65
CA GLN A 8 -17.30 19.04 29.22
C GLN A 8 -15.89 19.39 28.68
N LYS A 9 -15.28 20.51 29.09
CA LYS A 9 -13.87 20.82 28.77
C LYS A 9 -12.90 20.20 29.79
N GLY A 10 -13.17 18.97 30.23
CA GLY A 10 -12.30 18.25 31.17
C GLY A 10 -11.22 17.47 30.42
N ASN A 11 -9.94 17.73 30.73
CA ASN A 11 -8.73 16.94 30.43
C ASN A 11 -8.75 16.04 29.18
N MET A 12 -9.08 16.59 28.01
CA MET A 12 -8.87 15.89 26.74
C MET A 12 -7.39 15.92 26.39
N THR A 13 -6.81 14.77 26.08
CA THR A 13 -5.42 14.68 25.59
C THR A 13 -5.31 15.22 24.16
N VAL A 14 -4.12 15.65 23.76
CA VAL A 14 -3.86 16.10 22.37
C VAL A 14 -4.18 14.99 21.36
N ARG A 15 -3.93 13.73 21.72
CA ARG A 15 -4.23 12.57 20.88
C ARG A 15 -5.73 12.41 20.67
N GLU A 16 -6.52 12.50 21.73
CA GLU A 16 -7.99 12.41 21.66
C GLU A 16 -8.56 13.58 20.85
N ALA A 17 -8.05 14.79 21.05
CA ALA A 17 -8.45 15.95 20.26
C ALA A 17 -8.16 15.75 18.76
N GLY A 18 -6.99 15.21 18.41
CA GLY A 18 -6.60 14.90 17.04
C GLY A 18 -7.49 13.82 16.41
N HIS A 19 -7.80 12.76 17.16
CA HIS A 19 -8.70 11.70 16.68
C HIS A 19 -10.11 12.24 16.43
N LEU A 20 -10.69 12.97 17.39
CA LEU A 20 -12.02 13.58 17.25
C LEU A 20 -12.09 14.56 16.08
N GLY A 21 -11.03 15.34 15.86
CA GLY A 21 -10.91 16.21 14.69
C GLY A 21 -10.94 15.42 13.38
N GLY A 22 -10.18 14.33 13.31
CA GLY A 22 -10.17 13.42 12.15
C GLY A 22 -11.52 12.78 11.88
N GLU A 23 -12.19 12.27 12.92
CA GLU A 23 -13.52 11.66 12.83
C GLU A 23 -14.57 12.66 12.34
N LYS A 24 -14.51 13.91 12.84
CA LYS A 24 -15.36 15.00 12.39
C LYS A 24 -15.15 15.30 10.91
N VAL A 25 -13.89 15.49 10.48
CA VAL A 25 -13.56 15.74 9.06
C VAL A 25 -14.03 14.59 8.17
N ARG A 26 -13.81 13.33 8.60
CA ARG A 26 -14.25 12.15 7.86
C ARG A 26 -15.76 12.12 7.66
N THR A 27 -16.52 12.45 8.71
CA THR A 27 -17.99 12.47 8.68
C THR A 27 -18.52 13.61 7.80
N GLU A 28 -17.92 14.80 7.88
CA GLU A 28 -18.36 15.98 7.13
C GLU A 28 -17.98 15.93 5.64
N ARG A 29 -16.81 15.34 5.32
CA ARG A 29 -16.21 15.41 3.98
C ARG A 29 -16.32 14.12 3.17
N GLY A 30 -16.50 12.98 3.83
CA GLY A 30 -16.63 11.68 3.17
C GLY A 30 -15.36 11.18 2.46
N PRO A 31 -15.44 10.04 1.76
CA PRO A 31 -14.30 9.40 1.12
C PRO A 31 -13.72 10.19 -0.06
N GLU A 32 -14.56 10.90 -0.83
CA GLU A 32 -14.10 11.64 -2.01
C GLU A 32 -13.13 12.76 -1.67
N PHE A 33 -13.27 13.38 -0.51
CA PHE A 33 -12.31 14.36 -0.02
C PHE A 33 -10.90 13.75 0.12
N TYR A 34 -10.80 12.52 0.65
CA TYR A 34 -9.51 11.85 0.80
C TYR A 34 -8.92 11.42 -0.54
N SER A 35 -9.78 10.96 -1.47
CA SER A 35 -9.38 10.67 -2.84
C SER A 35 -8.79 11.92 -3.52
N GLU A 36 -9.46 13.07 -3.39
CA GLU A 36 -9.02 14.33 -4.01
C GLU A 36 -7.70 14.83 -3.42
N ILE A 37 -7.56 14.89 -2.10
CA ILE A 37 -6.31 15.35 -1.47
C ILE A 37 -5.16 14.37 -1.72
N GLY A 38 -5.44 13.06 -1.78
CA GLY A 38 -4.47 12.04 -2.13
C GLY A 38 -3.97 12.20 -3.56
N HIS A 39 -4.90 12.44 -4.50
CA HIS A 39 -4.55 12.72 -5.89
C HIS A 39 -3.69 13.99 -6.01
N LYS A 40 -4.11 15.10 -5.39
CA LYS A 40 -3.35 16.36 -5.36
C LYS A 40 -1.93 16.17 -4.80
N GLY A 41 -1.79 15.44 -3.69
CA GLY A 41 -0.49 15.12 -3.11
C GLY A 41 0.39 14.27 -4.04
N GLY A 42 -0.20 13.31 -4.74
CA GLY A 42 0.48 12.48 -5.74
C GLY A 42 0.99 13.29 -6.93
N VAL A 43 0.16 14.18 -7.48
CA VAL A 43 0.55 15.09 -8.58
C VAL A 43 1.69 16.00 -8.15
N ALA A 44 1.57 16.67 -7.00
CA ALA A 44 2.63 17.54 -6.48
C ALA A 44 3.95 16.79 -6.24
N THR A 45 3.88 15.55 -5.76
CA THR A 45 5.07 14.70 -5.58
C THR A 45 5.70 14.36 -6.93
N LYS A 46 4.89 13.98 -7.93
CA LYS A 46 5.37 13.67 -9.28
C LYS A 46 6.03 14.87 -9.94
N GLU A 47 5.44 16.06 -9.84
CA GLU A 47 6.01 17.30 -10.37
C GLU A 47 7.33 17.66 -9.71
N LYS A 48 7.41 17.49 -8.38
CA LYS A 48 8.61 17.82 -7.61
C LYS A 48 9.79 16.89 -7.86
N TYR A 49 9.54 15.58 -7.99
CA TYR A 49 10.58 14.56 -7.97
C TYR A 49 10.78 13.80 -9.29
N GLY A 50 9.79 13.85 -10.19
CA GLY A 50 9.88 13.21 -11.50
C GLY A 50 9.88 11.68 -11.48
N PRO A 51 10.03 11.03 -12.66
CA PRO A 51 10.00 9.57 -12.79
C PRO A 51 11.14 8.83 -12.08
N GLU A 52 12.34 9.43 -12.06
CA GLU A 52 13.53 8.81 -11.46
C GLU A 52 13.37 8.53 -9.97
N PHE A 53 12.62 9.37 -9.26
CA PHE A 53 12.29 9.13 -7.87
C PHE A 53 11.53 7.81 -7.67
N TYR A 54 10.53 7.54 -8.51
CA TYR A 54 9.77 6.29 -8.45
C TYR A 54 10.62 5.07 -8.79
N SER A 55 11.52 5.21 -9.77
CA SER A 55 12.51 4.18 -10.10
C SER A 55 13.40 3.84 -8.90
N GLN A 56 13.95 4.86 -8.24
CA GLN A 56 14.83 4.69 -7.09
C GLN A 56 14.11 4.06 -5.88
N ILE A 57 12.91 4.54 -5.53
CA ILE A 57 12.16 3.95 -4.40
C ILE A 57 11.70 2.53 -4.73
N GLY A 58 11.36 2.25 -5.99
CA GLY A 58 11.01 0.91 -6.46
C GLY A 58 12.18 -0.05 -6.36
N HIS A 59 13.37 0.36 -6.82
CA HIS A 59 14.60 -0.41 -6.70
C HIS A 59 14.91 -0.72 -5.22
N LYS A 60 14.93 0.32 -4.37
CA LYS A 60 15.22 0.16 -2.94
C LYS A 60 14.20 -0.73 -2.23
N GLY A 61 12.92 -0.64 -2.60
CA GLY A 61 11.87 -1.50 -2.08
C GLY A 61 12.04 -2.95 -2.52
N GLY A 62 12.35 -3.17 -3.80
CA GLY A 62 12.59 -4.49 -4.38
C GLY A 62 13.79 -5.20 -3.76
N GLU A 63 14.91 -4.48 -3.58
CA GLU A 63 16.12 -5.01 -2.94
C GLU A 63 15.83 -5.45 -1.50
N LYS A 64 15.24 -4.59 -0.68
CA LYS A 64 14.87 -4.91 0.71
C LYS A 64 13.88 -6.07 0.80
N GLY A 65 12.86 -6.09 -0.07
CA GLY A 65 11.88 -7.16 -0.10
C GLY A 65 12.49 -8.49 -0.51
N GLY A 66 13.40 -8.47 -1.49
CA GLY A 66 14.13 -9.65 -1.94
C GLY A 66 15.06 -10.20 -0.86
N GLU A 67 15.81 -9.33 -0.18
CA GLU A 67 16.69 -9.70 0.92
C GLU A 67 15.90 -10.32 2.08
N ALA A 68 14.81 -9.69 2.52
CA ALA A 68 13.95 -10.22 3.57
C ALA A 68 13.35 -11.59 3.20
N THR A 69 12.98 -11.78 1.93
CA THR A 69 12.48 -13.07 1.42
C THR A 69 13.58 -14.12 1.45
N LYS A 70 14.80 -13.77 1.01
CA LYS A 70 15.96 -14.66 1.02
C LYS A 70 16.35 -15.07 2.43
N GLU A 71 16.37 -14.14 3.38
CA GLU A 71 16.66 -14.41 4.80
C GLU A 71 15.62 -15.36 5.39
N LYS A 72 14.33 -15.11 5.13
CA LYS A 72 13.23 -15.90 5.69
C LYS A 72 13.15 -17.31 5.15
N TYR A 73 13.39 -17.50 3.84
CA TYR A 73 13.08 -18.76 3.15
C TYR A 73 14.29 -19.52 2.60
N GLY A 74 15.47 -18.88 2.54
CA GLY A 74 16.69 -19.51 2.08
C GLY A 74 16.70 -19.90 0.59
N PRO A 75 17.75 -20.61 0.13
CA PRO A 75 17.93 -20.98 -1.27
C PRO A 75 16.93 -22.04 -1.77
N ASP A 76 16.50 -22.96 -0.91
CA ASP A 76 15.59 -24.06 -1.28
C ASP A 76 14.24 -23.55 -1.79
N PHE A 77 13.76 -22.43 -1.25
CA PHE A 77 12.56 -21.76 -1.72
C PHE A 77 12.66 -21.37 -3.21
N TYR A 78 13.79 -20.82 -3.63
CA TYR A 78 13.99 -20.43 -5.03
C TYR A 78 14.06 -21.66 -5.96
N SER A 79 14.70 -22.74 -5.49
CA SER A 79 14.72 -24.02 -6.19
C SER A 79 13.31 -24.60 -6.36
N GLU A 80 12.50 -24.57 -5.31
CA GLU A 80 11.12 -25.08 -5.35
C GLU A 80 10.22 -24.28 -6.29
N ILE A 81 10.22 -22.94 -6.20
CA ILE A 81 9.40 -22.10 -7.08
C ILE A 81 9.87 -22.21 -8.53
N GLY A 82 11.17 -22.36 -8.77
CA GLY A 82 11.72 -22.60 -10.10
C GLY A 82 11.26 -23.94 -10.68
N HIS A 83 11.30 -25.00 -9.87
CA HIS A 83 10.80 -26.32 -10.26
C HIS A 83 9.31 -26.27 -10.62
N LYS A 84 8.48 -25.66 -9.77
CA LYS A 84 7.04 -25.49 -10.03
C LYS A 84 6.78 -24.71 -11.32
N GLY A 85 7.52 -23.63 -11.56
CA GLY A 85 7.44 -22.86 -12.80
C GLY A 85 7.76 -23.71 -14.03
N GLY A 86 8.83 -24.50 -13.96
CA GLY A 86 9.22 -25.42 -15.05
C GLY A 86 8.16 -26.49 -15.35
N GLN A 87 7.57 -27.10 -14.31
CA GLN A 87 6.46 -28.06 -14.49
C GLN A 87 5.26 -27.42 -15.17
N ARG A 88 4.92 -26.18 -14.81
CA ARG A 88 3.82 -25.44 -15.43
C ARG A 88 4.08 -25.19 -16.92
N VAL A 89 5.29 -24.76 -17.28
CA VAL A 89 5.68 -24.58 -18.69
C VAL A 89 5.56 -25.89 -19.47
N LYS A 90 6.06 -26.99 -18.91
CA LYS A 90 5.96 -28.33 -19.52
C LYS A 90 4.50 -28.73 -19.78
N GLU A 91 3.61 -28.52 -18.80
CA GLU A 91 2.18 -28.81 -18.92
C GLU A 91 1.52 -28.00 -20.04
N LEU A 92 1.80 -26.70 -20.11
CA LEU A 92 1.28 -25.80 -21.14
C LEU A 92 1.70 -26.24 -22.54
N ILE A 93 2.97 -26.62 -22.72
CA ILE A 93 3.48 -27.15 -24.00
C ILE A 93 2.74 -28.43 -24.39
N MET A 94 2.56 -29.38 -23.45
CA MET A 94 1.85 -30.63 -23.73
C MET A 94 0.39 -30.37 -24.12
N ARG A 95 -0.29 -29.46 -23.42
CA ARG A 95 -1.66 -29.07 -23.76
C ARG A 95 -1.75 -28.45 -25.15
N GLY A 96 -0.84 -27.54 -25.49
CA GLY A 96 -0.80 -26.88 -26.80
C GLY A 96 -0.47 -27.83 -27.96
N LYS A 97 0.30 -28.90 -27.71
CA LYS A 97 0.53 -29.97 -28.69
C LYS A 97 -0.75 -30.80 -28.92
N ARG A 98 -1.40 -31.26 -27.85
CA ARG A 98 -2.63 -32.05 -27.93
C ARG A 98 -3.83 -31.30 -28.51
N SER A 99 -3.83 -29.98 -28.49
CA SER A 99 -4.91 -29.16 -29.06
C SER A 99 -4.73 -28.86 -30.55
N LYS A 100 -3.62 -29.31 -31.15
CA LYS A 100 -3.32 -29.15 -32.59
C LYS A 100 -3.54 -30.44 -33.39
N ASP A 101 -3.79 -31.54 -32.70
CA ASP A 101 -4.24 -32.83 -33.24
C ASP A 101 -5.77 -32.89 -33.15
#